data_AF-A0A2S7TZI3-F1
#
_entry.id   AF-A0A2S7TZI3-F1
#
_cell.length_a   1.000
_cell.length_b   1.000
_cell.length_c   1.000
_cell.angle_alpha   90.00
_cell.angle_beta   90.00
_cell.angle_gamma   90.00
#
_symmetry.space_group_name_H-M   'P 1'
#
loop_
_entity.id
_entity.type
_entity.pdbx_description
1 polymer ?
#
loop_
_entity_poly.entity_id
_entity_poly.type
_entity_poly.pdbx_seq_one_letter_code
_entity_poly.pdbx_strand_id
1 'polypeptide(L)'
;MNKKNQSKIPEEWIDEIPTRASASKARIVSVAAFMLLGLGAAAWAWGPPVLASFLSQNPSVSVLWENNGTTKSLEFCFLLFAIMAGACSLAGLSSLMRNRVTYHFLRASMWTVYLAVACYVYFTWQGVFSIKAEGLEMGGVKQDGATIFKFWWKACWPALAVGLYAGWLHAMMRSRSVYAAFTRVAGNPMVGDRVLEDIRTHGRDPRHRRSLYASGMTHLIILVLIPYLLSLGGCVEAYRVPKGSGNPVVAMVKMVKPKKKKKKTLSLRPNSAIIFDQPDLDSTEVDEQLEEKTQVTYSATNSKAGKMGKGGGKDGGWPEGMDKYKIRFIRLEHGGAGWDDGMNQTGADINFLRAFSQATGFKKIARKGESHSISLLKKYPKDGFPPFVYLTGNDRMGRVSSADIKILREYCINGGMLIADAGHRNFHHSFIQLMRQVFPDKALIDIPDDDMLYQLPNGFPEGAPAFWHHGGRRALGIKHDGRWIAFYHPGDMNDAWKSQNYTDVSPEMRDAAMNLGINLIYYSFTQWNDTISKLKK
;
A
#
# COMPACT_ATOMS: atom_id res chain seq x y z
N MET A 1 61.41 -30.78 10.77
CA MET A 1 61.42 -30.00 12.03
C MET A 1 61.14 -28.54 11.73
N ASN A 2 59.95 -28.04 12.08
CA ASN A 2 59.74 -26.77 12.79
C ASN A 2 58.23 -26.50 12.88
N LYS A 3 57.62 -26.98 13.97
CA LYS A 3 56.32 -26.49 14.43
C LYS A 3 56.53 -25.02 14.83
N LYS A 4 56.31 -24.12 13.88
CA LYS A 4 56.29 -22.67 14.10
C LYS A 4 55.34 -22.36 15.25
N ASN A 5 55.87 -21.62 16.23
CA ASN A 5 55.19 -20.93 17.31
C ASN A 5 53.76 -20.51 16.93
N GLN A 6 52.77 -21.32 17.32
CA GLN A 6 51.47 -20.75 17.65
C GLN A 6 51.70 -19.95 18.92
N SER A 7 51.45 -18.64 18.86
CA SER A 7 51.56 -17.77 20.03
C SER A 7 50.70 -18.35 21.14
N LYS A 8 51.34 -18.91 22.18
CA LYS A 8 50.65 -19.21 23.43
C LYS A 8 50.32 -17.84 24.03
N ILE A 9 49.07 -17.44 23.90
CA ILE A 9 48.51 -16.29 24.61
C ILE A 9 48.80 -16.53 26.10
N PRO A 10 49.33 -15.56 26.86
CA PRO A 10 49.61 -15.72 28.28
C PRO A 10 48.34 -16.17 29.02
N GLU A 11 48.43 -17.24 29.81
CA GLU A 11 47.30 -17.74 30.63
C GLU A 11 46.77 -16.66 31.59
N GLU A 12 47.59 -15.66 31.93
CA GLU A 12 47.24 -14.53 32.79
C GLU A 12 46.19 -13.59 32.19
N TRP A 13 45.97 -13.62 30.86
CA TRP A 13 44.89 -12.85 30.20
C TRP A 13 43.56 -13.64 30.19
N ILE A 14 43.56 -14.83 30.80
CA ILE A 14 42.41 -15.70 30.95
C ILE A 14 42.05 -15.71 32.44
N ASP A 15 41.26 -14.73 32.89
CA ASP A 15 40.14 -14.94 33.84
C ASP A 15 39.63 -13.66 34.50
N GLU A 16 39.06 -12.72 33.73
CA GLU A 16 38.02 -11.82 34.29
C GLU A 16 36.65 -12.50 34.41
N ILE A 17 36.51 -13.69 33.81
CA ILE A 17 35.25 -14.45 33.84
C ILE A 17 35.08 -15.02 35.26
N PRO A 18 33.93 -14.84 35.93
CA PRO A 18 33.73 -15.40 37.27
C PRO A 18 33.94 -16.94 37.26
N THR A 19 34.91 -17.42 38.04
CA THR A 19 35.17 -18.85 38.28
C THR A 19 34.19 -19.44 39.29
N ARG A 20 33.67 -18.59 40.19
CA ARG A 20 32.70 -19.00 41.22
C ARG A 20 31.34 -19.37 40.66
N ALA A 21 30.68 -20.32 41.33
CA ALA A 21 29.30 -20.67 41.06
C ALA A 21 28.40 -19.42 41.11
N SER A 22 27.56 -19.25 40.09
CA SER A 22 26.64 -18.12 39.99
C SER A 22 25.19 -18.58 40.08
N ALA A 23 24.61 -18.44 41.27
CA ALA A 23 23.19 -18.75 41.50
C ALA A 23 22.25 -17.88 40.64
N SER A 24 22.61 -16.61 40.40
CA SER A 24 21.83 -15.71 39.54
C SER A 24 21.82 -16.19 38.09
N LYS A 25 22.98 -16.50 37.48
CA LYS A 25 23.03 -17.05 36.12
C LYS A 25 22.29 -18.38 36.01
N ALA A 26 22.42 -19.25 37.01
CA ALA A 26 21.69 -20.52 37.04
C ALA A 26 20.16 -20.32 37.07
N ARG A 27 19.66 -19.34 37.84
CA ARG A 27 18.24 -18.97 37.83
C ARG A 27 17.80 -18.40 36.49
N ILE A 28 18.60 -17.52 35.90
CA ILE A 28 18.31 -16.93 34.58
C ILE A 28 18.12 -18.02 33.54
N VAL A 29 19.04 -19.00 33.45
CA VAL A 29 18.92 -20.10 32.49
C VAL A 29 17.68 -20.95 32.75
N SER A 30 17.35 -21.25 34.01
CA SER A 30 16.13 -22.01 34.36
C SER A 30 14.85 -21.29 33.93
N VAL A 31 14.74 -20.00 34.26
CA VAL A 31 13.57 -19.18 33.95
C VAL A 31 13.46 -18.98 32.45
N ALA A 32 14.57 -18.70 31.78
CA ALA A 32 14.62 -18.52 30.33
C ALA A 32 14.24 -19.79 29.56
N ALA A 33 14.69 -20.97 30.00
CA ALA A 33 14.25 -22.24 29.42
C ALA A 33 12.75 -22.49 29.66
N PHE A 34 12.23 -22.11 30.82
CA PHE A 34 10.79 -22.18 31.11
C PHE A 34 9.97 -21.22 30.22
N MET A 35 10.46 -20.01 29.97
CA MET A 35 9.78 -19.02 29.11
C MET A 35 9.57 -19.49 27.66
N LEU A 36 10.35 -20.48 27.18
CA LEU A 36 10.12 -21.10 25.87
C LEU A 36 8.75 -21.79 25.77
N LEU A 37 8.11 -22.11 26.90
CA LEU A 37 6.73 -22.60 26.95
C LEU A 37 5.77 -21.64 26.25
N GLY A 38 5.84 -20.35 26.58
CA GLY A 38 4.94 -19.34 26.02
C GLY A 38 5.10 -19.19 24.51
N LEU A 39 6.34 -19.21 24.02
CA LEU A 39 6.64 -19.08 22.60
C LEU A 39 6.17 -20.31 21.80
N GLY A 40 6.43 -21.53 22.28
CA GLY A 40 5.96 -22.73 21.60
C GLY A 40 4.44 -22.92 21.71
N ALA A 41 3.82 -22.54 22.83
CA ALA A 41 2.37 -22.55 22.98
C ALA A 41 1.69 -21.55 22.02
N ALA A 42 2.23 -20.33 21.88
CA ALA A 42 1.74 -19.35 20.92
C ALA A 42 1.88 -19.85 19.47
N ALA A 43 3.03 -20.46 19.12
CA ALA A 43 3.24 -21.04 17.79
C ALA A 43 2.25 -22.18 17.49
N TRP A 44 1.94 -23.03 18.48
CA TRP A 44 0.96 -24.11 18.32
C TRP A 44 -0.49 -23.61 18.27
N ALA A 45 -0.83 -22.59 19.06
CA ALA A 45 -2.18 -22.04 19.10
C ALA A 45 -2.52 -21.17 17.88
N TRP A 46 -1.57 -20.37 17.39
CA TRP A 46 -1.81 -19.42 16.30
C TRP A 46 -1.31 -19.91 14.94
N GLY A 47 -0.33 -20.83 14.91
CA GLY A 47 0.25 -21.35 13.67
C GLY A 47 -0.79 -22.01 12.74
N PRO A 48 -1.54 -23.03 13.20
CA PRO A 48 -2.53 -23.70 12.35
C PRO A 48 -3.64 -22.77 11.83
N PRO A 49 -4.27 -21.90 12.65
CA PRO A 49 -5.24 -20.92 12.14
C PRO A 49 -4.66 -19.96 11.10
N VAL A 50 -3.43 -19.48 11.30
CA VAL A 50 -2.76 -18.60 10.33
C VAL A 50 -2.48 -19.33 9.02
N LEU A 51 -2.01 -20.59 9.10
CA LEU A 51 -1.80 -21.44 7.92
C LEU A 51 -3.11 -21.68 7.17
N ALA A 52 -4.19 -22.03 7.88
CA ALA A 52 -5.51 -22.25 7.29
C ALA A 52 -6.04 -20.99 6.60
N SER A 53 -5.88 -19.81 7.21
CA SER A 53 -6.26 -18.52 6.62
C SER A 53 -5.45 -18.19 5.36
N PHE A 54 -4.15 -18.50 5.35
CA PHE A 54 -3.32 -18.33 4.17
C PHE A 54 -3.75 -19.24 3.00
N LEU A 55 -4.04 -20.51 3.29
CA LEU A 55 -4.46 -21.50 2.28
C LEU A 55 -5.85 -21.18 1.73
N SER A 56 -6.78 -20.70 2.57
CA SER A 56 -8.12 -20.30 2.11
C SER A 56 -8.09 -19.09 1.17
N GLN A 57 -7.13 -18.18 1.36
CA GLN A 57 -6.91 -17.05 0.46
C GLN A 57 -6.21 -17.44 -0.85
N ASN A 58 -5.56 -18.61 -0.92
CA ASN A 58 -4.78 -19.06 -2.07
C ASN A 58 -5.12 -20.52 -2.45
N PRO A 59 -6.29 -20.78 -3.07
CA PRO A 59 -6.76 -22.15 -3.34
C PRO A 59 -5.82 -23.01 -4.20
N SER A 60 -5.13 -22.40 -5.18
CA SER A 60 -4.14 -23.08 -6.02
C SER A 60 -2.94 -23.59 -5.23
N VAL A 61 -2.47 -22.78 -4.26
CA VAL A 61 -1.41 -23.17 -3.33
C VAL A 61 -1.91 -24.26 -2.38
N SER A 62 -3.15 -24.16 -1.91
CA SER A 62 -3.76 -25.19 -1.06
C SER A 62 -3.77 -26.57 -1.71
N VAL A 63 -4.16 -26.65 -2.99
CA VAL A 63 -4.16 -27.93 -3.72
C VAL A 63 -2.74 -28.47 -3.89
N LEU A 64 -1.78 -27.61 -4.25
CA LEU A 64 -0.38 -28.02 -4.40
C LEU A 64 0.21 -28.55 -3.09
N TRP A 65 -0.01 -27.82 -1.99
CA TRP A 65 0.55 -28.14 -0.68
C TRP A 65 -0.09 -29.35 -0.02
N GLU A 66 -1.36 -29.63 -0.34
CA GLU A 66 -2.00 -30.88 0.05
C GLU A 66 -1.40 -32.07 -0.72
N ASN A 67 -1.21 -31.91 -2.04
CA ASN A 67 -0.67 -32.96 -2.91
C ASN A 67 0.78 -33.34 -2.58
N ASN A 68 1.62 -32.36 -2.25
CA ASN A 68 3.02 -32.60 -1.91
C ASN A 68 3.26 -32.82 -0.40
N GLY A 69 2.20 -32.81 0.41
CA GLY A 69 2.25 -33.04 1.85
C GLY A 69 2.79 -31.88 2.71
N THR A 70 3.06 -30.71 2.11
CA THR A 70 3.59 -29.53 2.84
C THR A 70 2.66 -29.10 3.97
N THR A 71 1.34 -29.11 3.76
CA THR A 71 0.36 -28.72 4.80
C THR A 71 0.55 -29.56 6.06
N LYS A 72 0.56 -30.88 5.90
CA LYS A 72 0.75 -31.84 7.00
C LYS A 72 2.13 -31.70 7.66
N SER A 73 3.18 -31.44 6.87
CA SER A 73 4.51 -31.20 7.43
C SER A 73 4.59 -29.94 8.28
N LEU A 74 3.91 -28.86 7.89
CA LEU A 74 3.86 -27.62 8.67
C LEU A 74 3.00 -27.77 9.93
N GLU A 75 1.86 -28.47 9.84
CA GLU A 75 1.05 -28.83 11.01
C GLU A 75 1.85 -29.66 12.02
N PHE A 76 2.62 -30.64 11.54
CA PHE A 76 3.53 -31.41 12.37
C PHE A 76 4.60 -30.53 13.03
N CYS A 77 5.11 -29.51 12.33
CA CYS A 77 6.04 -28.54 12.94
C CYS A 77 5.41 -27.74 14.08
N PHE A 78 4.14 -27.34 13.96
CA PHE A 78 3.43 -26.67 15.06
C PHE A 78 3.26 -27.60 16.28
N LEU A 79 3.00 -28.89 16.04
CA LEU A 79 2.99 -29.89 17.11
C LEU A 79 4.39 -30.07 17.72
N LEU A 80 5.45 -30.11 16.91
CA LEU A 80 6.83 -30.18 17.40
C LEU A 80 7.18 -28.97 18.30
N PHE A 81 6.70 -27.77 17.97
CA PHE A 81 6.88 -26.60 18.83
C PHE A 81 6.18 -26.77 20.19
N ALA A 82 5.00 -27.37 20.25
CA ALA A 82 4.33 -27.70 21.51
C ALA A 82 5.12 -28.74 22.33
N ILE A 83 5.58 -29.82 21.69
CA ILE A 83 6.39 -30.86 22.35
C ILE A 83 7.70 -30.28 22.89
N MET A 84 8.40 -29.48 22.07
CA MET A 84 9.61 -28.76 22.46
C MET A 84 9.35 -27.83 23.65
N ALA A 85 8.25 -27.06 23.63
CA ALA A 85 7.87 -26.18 24.74
C ALA A 85 7.62 -26.94 26.04
N GLY A 86 6.91 -28.07 25.97
CA GLY A 86 6.72 -28.95 27.12
C GLY A 86 8.04 -29.48 27.68
N ALA A 87 8.93 -29.97 26.82
CA ALA A 87 10.24 -30.47 27.20
C ALA A 87 11.12 -29.37 27.84
N CYS A 88 11.12 -28.15 27.28
CA CYS A 88 11.87 -27.02 27.81
C CYS A 88 11.30 -26.52 29.14
N SER A 89 9.97 -26.50 29.30
CA SER A 89 9.28 -26.15 30.54
C SER A 89 9.64 -27.13 31.67
N LEU A 90 9.52 -28.43 31.41
CA LEU A 90 9.86 -29.48 32.37
C LEU A 90 11.35 -29.41 32.76
N ALA A 91 12.23 -29.19 31.78
CA ALA A 91 13.65 -28.99 32.03
C ALA A 91 13.94 -27.73 32.85
N GLY A 92 13.28 -26.61 32.52
CA GLY A 92 13.40 -25.34 33.24
C GLY A 92 12.98 -25.47 34.71
N LEU A 93 11.82 -26.08 34.97
CA LEU A 93 11.30 -26.30 36.33
C LEU A 93 12.18 -27.28 37.12
N SER A 94 12.50 -28.45 36.55
CA SER A 94 13.35 -29.44 37.22
C SER A 94 14.75 -28.90 37.52
N SER A 95 15.27 -28.00 36.69
CA SER A 95 16.57 -27.35 36.92
C SER A 95 16.65 -26.49 38.17
N LEU A 96 15.52 -26.17 38.82
CA LEU A 96 15.49 -25.50 40.13
C LEU A 96 16.09 -26.36 41.26
N MET A 97 16.14 -27.69 41.10
CA MET A 97 16.73 -28.63 42.06
C MET A 97 18.27 -28.58 42.09
N ARG A 98 18.92 -27.90 41.12
CA ARG A 98 20.38 -27.66 41.06
C ARG A 98 21.22 -28.92 41.27
N ASN A 99 21.06 -29.89 40.38
CA ASN A 99 21.87 -31.11 40.39
C ASN A 99 22.42 -31.44 38.98
N ARG A 100 23.33 -32.42 38.92
CA ARG A 100 23.99 -32.81 37.65
C ARG A 100 23.01 -33.34 36.60
N VAL A 101 22.00 -34.11 37.01
CA VAL A 101 21.00 -34.70 36.11
C VAL A 101 20.17 -33.62 35.43
N THR A 102 19.65 -32.68 36.21
CA THR A 102 18.82 -31.57 35.72
C THR A 102 19.61 -30.60 34.83
N TYR A 103 20.91 -30.41 35.08
CA TYR A 103 21.80 -29.70 34.17
C TYR A 103 21.91 -30.37 32.79
N HIS A 104 22.14 -31.68 32.76
CA HIS A 104 22.23 -32.42 31.50
C HIS A 104 20.88 -32.44 30.77
N PHE A 105 19.78 -32.56 31.50
CA PHE A 105 18.43 -32.48 30.94
C PHE A 105 18.14 -31.11 30.29
N LEU A 106 18.51 -30.01 30.96
CA LEU A 106 18.38 -28.64 30.43
C LEU A 106 19.20 -28.42 29.15
N ARG A 107 20.37 -29.06 29.05
CA ARG A 107 21.18 -29.02 27.83
C ARG A 107 20.61 -29.88 26.71
N ALA A 108 20.09 -31.05 27.04
CA ALA A 108 19.47 -31.95 26.09
C ALA A 108 18.20 -31.30 25.48
N SER A 109 17.40 -30.59 26.28
CA SER A 109 16.20 -29.93 25.78
C SER A 109 16.48 -28.84 24.74
N MET A 110 17.64 -28.17 24.75
CA MET A 110 17.97 -27.20 23.68
C MET A 110 18.10 -27.85 22.31
N TRP A 111 18.47 -29.13 22.24
CA TRP A 111 18.53 -29.86 20.97
C TRP A 111 17.14 -30.06 20.34
N THR A 112 16.10 -30.21 21.16
CA THR A 112 14.72 -30.29 20.65
C THR A 112 14.29 -28.97 20.03
N VAL A 113 14.77 -27.84 20.55
CA VAL A 113 14.54 -26.50 19.97
C VAL A 113 15.19 -26.40 18.59
N TYR A 114 16.47 -26.77 18.46
CA TYR A 114 17.15 -26.73 17.16
C TYR A 114 16.49 -27.63 16.13
N LEU A 115 16.07 -28.83 16.53
CA LEU A 115 15.37 -29.76 15.65
C LEU A 115 14.04 -29.16 15.16
N ALA A 116 13.21 -28.63 16.07
CA ALA A 116 11.92 -28.03 15.70
C ALA A 116 12.09 -26.82 14.77
N VAL A 117 13.06 -25.94 15.06
CA VAL A 117 13.37 -24.78 14.21
C VAL A 117 13.88 -25.24 12.84
N ALA A 118 14.80 -26.20 12.78
CA ALA A 118 15.35 -26.70 11.52
C ALA A 118 14.29 -27.36 10.64
N CYS A 119 13.43 -28.21 11.23
CA CYS A 119 12.30 -28.81 10.52
C CYS A 119 11.36 -27.75 9.96
N TYR A 120 10.95 -26.77 10.78
CA TYR A 120 10.05 -25.70 10.33
C TYR A 120 10.63 -24.89 9.18
N VAL A 121 11.89 -24.45 9.31
CA VAL A 121 12.59 -23.68 8.27
C VAL A 121 12.71 -24.47 6.96
N TYR A 122 13.02 -25.77 7.06
CA TYR A 122 13.14 -26.65 5.91
C TYR A 122 11.80 -26.87 5.20
N PHE A 123 10.74 -27.23 5.92
CA PHE A 123 9.43 -27.46 5.31
C PHE A 123 8.80 -26.19 4.76
N THR A 124 9.04 -25.05 5.42
CA THR A 124 8.61 -23.74 4.91
C THR A 124 9.38 -23.38 3.64
N TRP A 125 10.67 -23.68 3.56
CA TRP A 125 11.45 -23.53 2.33
C TRP A 125 10.88 -24.36 1.18
N GLN A 126 10.68 -25.67 1.40
CA GLN A 126 10.12 -26.57 0.39
C GLN A 126 8.74 -26.09 -0.09
N GLY A 127 7.85 -25.77 0.85
CA GLY A 127 6.52 -25.26 0.56
C GLY A 127 6.55 -23.98 -0.27
N VAL A 128 7.24 -22.95 0.21
CA VAL A 128 7.25 -21.63 -0.44
C VAL A 128 7.95 -21.68 -1.80
N PHE A 129 9.04 -22.43 -1.95
CA PHE A 129 9.72 -22.53 -3.25
C PHE A 129 9.00 -23.44 -4.25
N SER A 130 8.16 -24.38 -3.80
CA SER A 130 7.28 -25.15 -4.70
C SER A 130 6.27 -24.26 -5.44
N ILE A 131 5.77 -23.19 -4.78
CA ILE A 131 4.87 -22.19 -5.39
C ILE A 131 5.55 -21.53 -6.60
N LYS A 132 6.83 -21.17 -6.45
CA LYS A 132 7.64 -20.58 -7.52
C LYS A 132 7.88 -21.57 -8.66
N ALA A 133 8.20 -22.81 -8.32
CA ALA A 133 8.52 -23.85 -9.30
C ALA A 133 7.33 -24.13 -10.22
N GLU A 134 6.12 -24.18 -9.65
CA GLU A 134 4.86 -24.37 -10.39
C GLU A 134 4.32 -23.06 -11.02
N GLY A 135 5.01 -21.94 -10.82
CA GLY A 135 4.61 -20.64 -11.37
C GLY A 135 3.28 -20.11 -10.84
N LEU A 136 2.87 -20.54 -9.64
CA LEU A 136 1.60 -20.17 -9.04
C LEU A 136 1.57 -18.71 -8.58
N GLU A 137 0.37 -18.13 -8.58
CA GLU A 137 0.13 -16.78 -8.09
C GLU A 137 -0.28 -16.81 -6.61
N MET A 138 0.29 -15.90 -5.81
CA MET A 138 -0.20 -15.58 -4.47
C MET A 138 -0.84 -14.19 -4.49
N GLY A 139 -2.09 -14.06 -4.06
CA GLY A 139 -2.84 -12.80 -4.14
C GLY A 139 -2.97 -12.23 -5.57
N GLY A 140 -3.06 -13.10 -6.59
CA GLY A 140 -3.17 -12.71 -8.00
C GLY A 140 -1.92 -12.05 -8.59
N VAL A 141 -0.74 -12.36 -8.03
CA VAL A 141 0.57 -11.93 -8.56
C VAL A 141 1.45 -13.15 -8.73
N LYS A 142 2.03 -13.31 -9.92
CA LYS A 142 3.05 -14.32 -10.17
C LYS A 142 4.29 -14.03 -9.34
N GLN A 143 4.77 -15.05 -8.64
CA GLN A 143 5.85 -14.88 -7.69
C GLN A 143 7.22 -14.99 -8.37
N ASP A 144 8.12 -14.07 -8.03
CA ASP A 144 9.52 -14.08 -8.45
C ASP A 144 10.45 -14.53 -7.31
N GLY A 145 11.75 -14.65 -7.59
CA GLY A 145 12.71 -15.10 -6.56
C GLY A 145 12.77 -14.20 -5.32
N ALA A 146 12.58 -12.88 -5.49
CA ALA A 146 12.70 -11.93 -4.40
C ALA A 146 11.45 -11.91 -3.51
N THR A 147 10.26 -11.99 -4.12
CA THR A 147 8.98 -12.05 -3.41
C THR A 147 8.83 -13.34 -2.60
N ILE A 148 9.19 -14.49 -3.19
CA ILE A 148 9.23 -15.80 -2.51
C ILE A 148 10.20 -15.78 -1.32
N PHE A 149 11.40 -15.24 -1.53
CA PHE A 149 12.38 -15.12 -0.45
C PHE A 149 11.89 -14.24 0.70
N LYS A 150 11.28 -13.08 0.39
CA LYS A 150 10.68 -12.20 1.41
C LYS A 150 9.56 -12.90 2.18
N PHE A 151 8.72 -13.68 1.49
CA PHE A 151 7.66 -14.45 2.12
C PHE A 151 8.22 -15.52 3.06
N TRP A 152 9.19 -16.32 2.60
CA TRP A 152 9.89 -17.31 3.43
C TRP A 152 10.54 -16.67 4.66
N TRP A 153 11.21 -15.52 4.50
CA TRP A 153 11.80 -14.78 5.61
C TRP A 153 10.77 -14.33 6.64
N LYS A 154 9.64 -13.74 6.19
CA LYS A 154 8.54 -13.31 7.07
C LYS A 154 7.98 -14.48 7.89
N ALA A 155 7.88 -15.67 7.30
CA ALA A 155 7.43 -16.87 8.01
C ALA A 155 8.48 -17.43 8.98
N CYS A 156 9.76 -17.45 8.58
CA CYS A 156 10.82 -18.15 9.33
C CYS A 156 11.51 -17.31 10.41
N TRP A 157 11.55 -15.98 10.31
CA TRP A 157 12.34 -15.16 11.22
C TRP A 157 11.99 -15.33 12.71
N PRO A 158 10.72 -15.55 13.15
CA PRO A 158 10.43 -15.75 14.56
C PRO A 158 11.04 -17.06 15.07
N ALA A 159 10.95 -18.15 14.29
CA ALA A 159 11.56 -19.42 14.64
C ALA A 159 13.10 -19.32 14.68
N LEU A 160 13.71 -18.63 13.71
CA LEU A 160 15.16 -18.38 13.71
C LEU A 160 15.60 -17.56 14.94
N ALA A 161 14.81 -16.57 15.37
CA ALA A 161 15.07 -15.82 16.60
C ALA A 161 15.01 -16.72 17.85
N VAL A 162 14.06 -17.65 17.92
CA VAL A 162 14.00 -18.68 18.99
C VAL A 162 15.24 -19.60 18.95
N GLY A 163 15.69 -20.00 17.75
CA GLY A 163 16.92 -20.76 17.58
C GLY A 163 18.17 -20.02 18.09
N LEU A 164 18.28 -18.72 17.81
CA LEU A 164 19.35 -17.87 18.33
C LEU A 164 19.28 -17.74 19.86
N TYR A 165 18.08 -17.56 20.41
CA TYR A 165 17.85 -17.53 21.85
C TYR A 165 18.27 -18.85 22.54
N ALA A 166 17.93 -20.00 21.96
CA ALA A 166 18.41 -21.30 22.43
C ALA A 166 19.93 -21.44 22.30
N GLY A 167 20.54 -20.90 21.24
CA GLY A 167 22.00 -20.75 21.09
C GLY A 167 22.64 -20.02 22.26
N TRP A 168 22.09 -18.87 22.64
CA TRP A 168 22.54 -18.09 23.78
C TRP A 168 22.39 -18.86 25.10
N LEU A 169 21.26 -19.54 25.33
CA LEU A 169 21.06 -20.37 26.52
C LEU A 169 22.04 -21.53 26.59
N HIS A 170 22.31 -22.19 25.47
CA HIS A 170 23.27 -23.29 25.39
C HIS A 170 24.71 -22.78 25.67
N ALA A 171 25.06 -21.58 25.21
CA ALA A 171 26.33 -20.93 25.57
C ALA A 171 26.40 -20.62 27.08
N MET A 172 25.33 -20.07 27.68
CA MET A 172 25.24 -19.82 29.13
C MET A 172 25.38 -21.10 29.95
N MET A 173 24.73 -22.19 29.54
CA MET A 173 24.86 -23.50 30.19
C MET A 173 26.25 -24.12 30.02
N ARG A 174 26.98 -23.75 28.98
CA ARG A 174 28.39 -24.11 28.78
C ARG A 174 29.34 -23.08 29.41
N SER A 175 28.89 -22.24 30.34
CA SER A 175 29.77 -21.44 31.18
C SER A 175 30.12 -22.19 32.46
N ARG A 176 31.36 -22.08 32.91
CA ARG A 176 31.82 -22.72 34.15
C ARG A 176 31.04 -22.24 35.37
N SER A 177 30.64 -20.97 35.40
CA SER A 177 29.89 -20.38 36.51
C SER A 177 28.48 -20.98 36.68
N VAL A 178 27.83 -21.36 35.57
CA VAL A 178 26.53 -22.06 35.60
C VAL A 178 26.76 -23.54 35.89
N TYR A 179 27.73 -24.18 35.25
CA TYR A 179 28.05 -25.59 35.53
C TYR A 179 28.33 -25.83 37.02
N ALA A 180 29.21 -25.02 37.62
CA ALA A 180 29.55 -25.10 39.04
C ALA A 180 28.34 -24.86 39.96
N ALA A 181 27.37 -24.03 39.53
CA ALA A 181 26.14 -23.81 40.30
C ALA A 181 25.21 -25.04 40.35
N PHE A 182 25.32 -25.95 39.38
CA PHE A 182 24.54 -27.19 39.32
C PHE A 182 25.28 -28.42 39.85
N THR A 183 26.60 -28.48 39.65
CA THR A 183 27.40 -29.67 40.00
C THR A 183 28.20 -29.50 41.27
N ARG A 184 28.36 -28.26 41.78
CA ARG A 184 29.27 -27.89 42.87
C ARG A 184 30.74 -28.19 42.58
N VAL A 185 31.09 -28.47 41.33
CA VAL A 185 32.46 -28.74 40.88
C VAL A 185 32.98 -27.48 40.18
N ALA A 186 34.04 -26.88 40.72
CA ALA A 186 34.82 -25.88 40.00
C ALA A 186 35.66 -26.61 38.94
N GLY A 187 35.49 -26.25 37.68
CA GLY A 187 36.13 -26.93 36.55
C GLY A 187 36.86 -25.98 35.62
N ASN A 188 37.61 -26.57 34.68
CA ASN A 188 38.34 -25.84 33.64
C ASN A 188 37.41 -24.94 32.80
N PRO A 189 37.95 -23.87 32.17
CA PRO A 189 37.19 -23.02 31.26
C PRO A 189 36.43 -23.82 30.20
N MET A 190 35.13 -23.58 30.07
CA MET A 190 34.27 -24.26 29.11
C MET A 190 34.13 -23.42 27.83
N VAL A 191 33.63 -24.05 26.75
CA VAL A 191 33.46 -23.39 25.44
C VAL A 191 32.53 -22.17 25.54
N GLY A 192 31.50 -22.22 26.40
CA GLY A 192 30.58 -21.10 26.58
C GLY A 192 31.23 -19.90 27.26
N ASP A 193 32.22 -20.11 28.15
CA ASP A 193 32.99 -19.01 28.74
C ASP A 193 33.72 -18.22 27.65
N ARG A 194 34.32 -18.93 26.69
CA ARG A 194 35.00 -18.30 25.54
C ARG A 194 34.02 -17.55 24.65
N VAL A 195 32.90 -18.17 24.27
CA VAL A 195 31.88 -17.54 23.41
C VAL A 195 31.31 -16.27 24.05
N LEU A 196 30.96 -16.34 25.34
CA LEU A 196 30.37 -15.20 26.05
C LEU A 196 31.39 -14.07 26.25
N GLU A 197 32.63 -14.42 26.53
CA GLU A 197 33.70 -13.44 26.69
C GLU A 197 34.08 -12.81 25.34
N ASP A 198 34.10 -13.58 24.25
CA ASP A 198 34.33 -13.05 22.91
C ASP A 198 33.20 -12.10 22.49
N ILE A 199 31.95 -12.37 22.87
CA ILE A 199 30.83 -11.44 22.66
C ILE A 199 31.01 -10.15 23.48
N ARG A 200 31.42 -10.25 24.76
CA ARG A 200 31.60 -9.09 25.64
C ARG A 200 32.81 -8.23 25.23
N THR A 201 33.96 -8.86 25.07
CA THR A 201 35.26 -8.21 24.81
C THR A 201 35.54 -7.99 23.32
N HIS A 202 34.59 -8.40 22.47
CA HIS A 202 34.72 -8.37 21.01
C HIS A 202 35.78 -9.37 20.50
N GLY A 203 36.25 -10.31 21.31
CA GLY A 203 37.20 -11.36 20.91
C GLY A 203 38.66 -10.99 21.14
N ARG A 204 39.44 -11.99 21.56
CA ARG A 204 40.87 -11.83 21.94
C ARG A 204 41.81 -11.61 20.75
N ASP A 205 41.44 -12.08 19.57
CA ASP A 205 42.21 -11.90 18.33
C ASP A 205 41.60 -10.78 17.47
N PRO A 206 42.30 -9.65 17.26
CA PRO A 206 41.84 -8.56 16.42
C PRO A 206 41.49 -8.97 14.98
N ARG A 207 42.17 -9.97 14.41
CA ARG A 207 41.89 -10.48 13.05
C ARG A 207 40.60 -11.28 13.03
N HIS A 208 40.42 -12.19 13.99
CA HIS A 208 39.17 -12.94 14.14
C HIS A 208 37.99 -12.01 14.37
N ARG A 209 38.11 -11.03 15.27
CA ARG A 209 37.11 -9.97 15.51
C ARG A 209 36.71 -9.25 14.23
N ARG A 210 37.69 -8.77 13.47
CA ARG A 210 37.45 -8.05 12.21
C ARG A 210 36.73 -8.93 11.19
N SER A 211 37.11 -10.20 11.09
CA SER A 211 36.45 -11.17 10.20
C SER A 211 35.02 -11.46 10.62
N LEU A 212 34.76 -11.57 11.93
CA LEU A 212 33.45 -11.88 12.48
C LEU A 212 32.49 -10.70 12.32
N TYR A 213 32.96 -9.47 12.53
CA TYR A 213 32.19 -8.26 12.23
C TYR A 213 31.98 -8.04 10.75
N ALA A 214 33.00 -8.23 9.91
CA ALA A 214 32.84 -8.14 8.48
C ALA A 214 31.79 -9.15 7.99
N SER A 215 31.85 -10.40 8.45
CA SER A 215 30.86 -11.42 8.11
C SER A 215 29.47 -11.06 8.63
N GLY A 216 29.31 -10.78 9.92
CA GLY A 216 28.01 -10.45 10.51
C GLY A 216 27.37 -9.21 9.89
N MET A 217 28.16 -8.15 9.68
CA MET A 217 27.71 -6.93 8.99
C MET A 217 27.34 -7.21 7.54
N THR A 218 28.12 -8.02 6.82
CA THR A 218 27.80 -8.39 5.42
C THR A 218 26.48 -9.14 5.35
N HIS A 219 26.25 -10.11 6.24
CA HIS A 219 24.99 -10.85 6.28
C HIS A 219 23.82 -9.95 6.67
N LEU A 220 23.99 -9.07 7.66
CA LEU A 220 22.98 -8.09 8.04
C LEU A 220 22.65 -7.15 6.86
N ILE A 221 23.66 -6.64 6.16
CA ILE A 221 23.48 -5.75 5.02
C ILE A 221 22.75 -6.47 3.88
N ILE A 222 23.22 -7.65 3.48
CA ILE A 222 22.70 -8.37 2.30
C ILE A 222 21.33 -8.97 2.58
N LEU A 223 21.10 -9.55 3.76
CA LEU A 223 19.86 -10.27 4.07
C LEU A 223 18.78 -9.38 4.66
N VAL A 224 19.15 -8.28 5.33
CA VAL A 224 18.20 -7.42 6.04
C VAL A 224 18.16 -6.02 5.45
N LEU A 225 19.29 -5.29 5.45
CA LEU A 225 19.30 -3.86 5.14
C LEU A 225 18.99 -3.58 3.66
N ILE A 226 19.66 -4.25 2.72
CA ILE A 226 19.44 -4.06 1.28
C ILE A 226 18.00 -4.42 0.90
N PRO A 227 17.46 -5.59 1.25
CA PRO A 227 16.05 -5.91 0.97
C PRO A 227 15.07 -4.92 1.61
N TYR A 228 15.36 -4.43 2.81
CA TYR A 228 14.58 -3.38 3.48
C TYR A 228 14.63 -2.05 2.72
N LEU A 229 15.82 -1.55 2.38
CA LEU A 229 16.01 -0.31 1.62
C LEU A 229 15.37 -0.39 0.23
N LEU A 230 15.53 -1.52 -0.47
CA LEU A 230 14.87 -1.77 -1.76
C LEU A 230 13.34 -1.88 -1.61
N SER A 231 12.83 -2.30 -0.46
CA SER A 231 11.39 -2.28 -0.18
C SER A 231 10.83 -0.88 0.03
N LEU A 232 11.64 0.07 0.51
CA LEU A 232 11.26 1.48 0.62
C LEU A 232 11.23 2.17 -0.76
N GLY A 233 12.02 1.65 -1.70
CA GLY A 233 12.06 2.10 -3.10
C GLY A 233 10.95 1.47 -3.95
N GLY A 234 9.67 1.73 -3.66
CA GLY A 234 8.58 1.27 -4.54
C GLY A 234 8.79 1.71 -5.99
N CYS A 235 8.83 0.77 -6.94
CA CYS A 235 8.88 1.07 -8.37
C CYS A 235 7.46 1.31 -8.89
N VAL A 236 7.26 2.36 -9.69
CA VAL A 236 5.99 2.58 -10.38
C VAL A 236 6.16 2.25 -11.86
N GLU A 237 5.23 1.48 -12.41
CA GLU A 237 5.14 1.29 -13.85
C GLU A 237 4.48 2.53 -14.47
N ALA A 238 5.10 3.12 -15.49
CA ALA A 238 4.58 4.30 -16.18
C ALA A 238 3.12 4.06 -16.63
N TYR A 239 2.25 5.02 -16.36
CA TYR A 239 0.86 4.94 -16.77
C TYR A 239 0.69 5.55 -18.16
N ARG A 240 0.15 4.77 -19.09
CA ARG A 240 -0.17 5.23 -20.44
C ARG A 240 -1.58 4.77 -20.79
N VAL A 241 -2.24 5.51 -21.67
CA VAL A 241 -3.62 5.21 -22.05
C VAL A 241 -3.67 4.24 -23.23
N PRO A 242 -4.72 3.41 -23.39
CA PRO A 242 -4.86 2.54 -24.56
C PRO A 242 -5.03 3.34 -25.85
N LYS A 243 -4.33 2.93 -26.92
CA LYS A 243 -4.45 3.52 -28.26
C LYS A 243 -5.87 3.35 -28.82
N GLY A 244 -6.39 4.38 -29.48
CA GLY A 244 -7.57 4.25 -30.33
C GLY A 244 -7.61 5.23 -31.49
N SER A 245 -8.54 4.98 -32.41
CA SER A 245 -8.65 5.67 -33.69
C SER A 245 -9.46 6.97 -33.65
N GLY A 246 -9.97 7.36 -32.47
CA GLY A 246 -10.91 8.48 -32.37
C GLY A 246 -10.22 9.82 -32.22
N ASN A 247 -10.63 10.80 -33.04
CA ASN A 247 -10.38 12.19 -32.70
C ASN A 247 -11.00 12.48 -31.33
N PRO A 248 -10.24 13.04 -30.39
CA PRO A 248 -10.81 13.38 -29.10
C PRO A 248 -11.89 14.42 -29.41
N VAL A 249 -13.12 14.16 -28.98
CA VAL A 249 -14.16 15.19 -28.93
C VAL A 249 -13.76 16.08 -27.77
N VAL A 250 -12.65 16.82 -27.94
CA VAL A 250 -12.35 17.93 -27.07
C VAL A 250 -13.39 18.95 -27.47
N ALA A 251 -14.52 18.95 -26.76
CA ALA A 251 -15.29 20.17 -26.60
C ALA A 251 -14.33 21.14 -25.90
N MET A 252 -13.44 21.77 -26.67
CA MET A 252 -12.66 22.89 -26.20
C MET A 252 -13.70 23.93 -25.84
N VAL A 253 -13.95 24.08 -24.55
CA VAL A 253 -14.56 25.28 -24.04
C VAL A 253 -13.58 26.39 -24.33
N LYS A 254 -13.76 27.04 -25.47
CA LYS A 254 -13.15 28.33 -25.71
C LYS A 254 -14.01 29.32 -24.96
N MET A 255 -13.44 29.96 -23.94
CA MET A 255 -14.03 31.19 -23.40
C MET A 255 -14.01 32.22 -24.53
N VAL A 256 -15.15 32.40 -25.20
CA VAL A 256 -15.32 33.44 -26.21
C VAL A 256 -15.97 34.61 -25.49
N LYS A 257 -15.25 35.73 -25.39
CA LYS A 257 -15.88 36.99 -24.96
C LYS A 257 -17.03 37.28 -25.93
N PRO A 258 -18.29 37.43 -25.48
CA PRO A 258 -19.39 37.73 -26.37
C PRO A 258 -19.09 39.03 -27.11
N LYS A 259 -19.20 39.04 -28.44
CA LYS A 259 -19.12 40.27 -29.22
C LYS A 259 -20.35 41.11 -28.86
N LYS A 260 -20.16 42.23 -28.13
CA LYS A 260 -21.24 43.21 -27.88
C LYS A 260 -21.88 43.57 -29.22
N LYS A 261 -23.12 43.15 -29.45
CA LYS A 261 -23.91 43.61 -30.60
C LYS A 261 -24.13 45.11 -30.37
N LYS A 262 -23.64 45.96 -31.27
CA LYS A 262 -23.93 47.40 -31.19
C LYS A 262 -25.45 47.57 -31.23
N LYS A 263 -26.05 48.07 -30.12
CA LYS A 263 -27.45 48.52 -30.13
C LYS A 263 -27.57 49.55 -31.26
N LYS A 264 -28.51 49.34 -32.19
CA LYS A 264 -28.77 50.31 -33.25
C LYS A 264 -29.43 51.52 -32.60
N THR A 265 -28.65 52.55 -32.30
CA THR A 265 -29.18 53.86 -31.89
C THR A 265 -29.73 54.54 -33.14
N LEU A 266 -31.03 54.83 -33.14
CA LEU A 266 -31.64 55.74 -34.11
C LEU A 266 -31.18 57.16 -33.75
N SER A 267 -30.37 57.78 -34.60
CA SER A 267 -29.95 59.17 -34.42
C SER A 267 -31.09 60.10 -34.83
N LEU A 268 -31.64 60.83 -33.85
CA LEU A 268 -32.63 61.87 -34.09
C LEU A 268 -31.99 63.26 -34.00
N ARG A 269 -32.63 64.24 -34.64
CA ARG A 269 -32.17 65.63 -34.58
C ARG A 269 -32.29 66.13 -33.13
N PRO A 270 -31.33 66.92 -32.62
CA PRO A 270 -31.30 67.38 -31.22
C PRO A 270 -32.58 68.05 -30.71
N ASN A 271 -33.43 68.58 -31.59
CA ASN A 271 -34.68 69.28 -31.25
C ASN A 271 -35.95 68.46 -31.56
N SER A 272 -35.86 67.14 -31.73
CA SER A 272 -37.06 66.31 -31.93
C SER A 272 -37.84 66.15 -30.64
N ALA A 273 -39.16 66.33 -30.68
CA ALA A 273 -40.06 66.20 -29.53
C ALA A 273 -40.26 64.74 -29.03
N ILE A 274 -39.46 63.78 -29.50
CA ILE A 274 -39.60 62.36 -29.17
C ILE A 274 -38.36 61.91 -28.40
N ILE A 275 -38.55 61.61 -27.10
CA ILE A 275 -37.54 61.01 -26.23
C ILE A 275 -37.75 59.49 -26.29
N PHE A 276 -36.83 58.78 -26.94
CA PHE A 276 -36.84 57.31 -27.00
C PHE A 276 -36.05 56.66 -25.86
N ASP A 277 -35.30 57.45 -25.09
CA ASP A 277 -34.45 56.95 -24.02
C ASP A 277 -35.29 56.73 -22.77
N GLN A 278 -35.97 55.60 -22.73
CA GLN A 278 -36.60 55.09 -21.51
C GLN A 278 -35.54 54.25 -20.80
N PRO A 279 -34.97 54.72 -19.68
CA PRO A 279 -33.98 53.94 -18.95
C PRO A 279 -34.63 52.63 -18.50
N ASP A 280 -34.04 51.52 -18.93
CA ASP A 280 -34.48 50.20 -18.53
C ASP A 280 -34.08 50.01 -17.06
N LEU A 281 -35.08 49.82 -16.19
CA LEU A 281 -34.92 49.79 -14.72
C LEU A 281 -33.94 48.70 -14.27
N ASP A 282 -33.75 47.67 -15.09
CA ASP A 282 -32.87 46.52 -14.85
C ASP A 282 -31.48 46.67 -15.50
N SER A 283 -31.16 47.82 -16.10
CA SER A 283 -29.87 48.10 -16.76
C SER A 283 -29.02 49.08 -15.98
N THR A 284 -28.68 48.74 -14.74
CA THR A 284 -27.69 49.54 -14.01
C THR A 284 -26.28 49.24 -14.53
N GLU A 285 -25.37 50.22 -14.47
CA GLU A 285 -23.97 50.01 -14.82
C GLU A 285 -23.34 48.87 -14.01
N VAL A 286 -23.86 48.64 -12.79
CA VAL A 286 -23.48 47.54 -11.91
C VAL A 286 -23.97 46.20 -12.46
N ASP A 287 -25.21 46.11 -12.95
CA ASP A 287 -25.76 44.90 -13.57
C ASP A 287 -25.05 44.58 -14.90
N GLU A 288 -24.72 45.59 -15.70
CA GLU A 288 -23.93 45.38 -16.92
C GLU A 288 -22.51 44.89 -16.59
N GLN A 289 -21.89 45.43 -15.53
CA GLN A 289 -20.58 44.95 -15.06
C GLN A 289 -20.68 43.54 -14.44
N LEU A 290 -21.78 43.22 -13.77
CA LEU A 290 -22.05 41.91 -13.19
C LEU A 290 -22.29 40.89 -14.29
N GLU A 291 -23.12 41.19 -15.29
CA GLU A 291 -23.33 40.40 -16.50
C GLU A 291 -22.03 40.23 -17.28
N GLU A 292 -21.23 41.28 -17.48
CA GLU A 292 -19.95 41.18 -18.19
C GLU A 292 -18.93 40.31 -17.42
N LYS A 293 -19.00 40.30 -16.09
CA LYS A 293 -18.19 39.41 -15.23
C LYS A 293 -18.76 38.00 -15.11
N THR A 294 -20.07 37.80 -15.28
CA THR A 294 -20.75 36.50 -15.15
C THR A 294 -20.97 35.79 -16.48
N GLN A 295 -20.94 36.49 -17.62
CA GLN A 295 -21.03 35.92 -18.96
C GLN A 295 -19.71 35.30 -19.41
N VAL A 296 -19.34 34.21 -18.74
CA VAL A 296 -18.39 33.24 -19.29
C VAL A 296 -19.18 32.29 -20.19
N THR A 297 -19.53 32.74 -21.40
CA THR A 297 -20.26 31.88 -22.33
C THR A 297 -19.35 30.77 -22.85
N TYR A 298 -19.69 29.52 -22.51
CA TYR A 298 -19.05 28.32 -23.03
C TYR A 298 -19.50 28.11 -24.48
N SER A 299 -18.63 28.38 -25.46
CA SER A 299 -18.93 27.98 -26.84
C SER A 299 -18.58 26.50 -27.01
N ALA A 300 -19.57 25.63 -26.82
CA ALA A 300 -19.47 24.25 -27.25
C ALA A 300 -19.46 24.25 -28.79
N THR A 301 -18.32 23.92 -29.39
CA THR A 301 -18.31 23.64 -30.84
C THR A 301 -19.14 22.37 -31.01
N ASN A 302 -20.28 22.46 -31.72
CA ASN A 302 -21.20 21.36 -32.02
C ASN A 302 -20.44 20.14 -32.59
N SER A 303 -19.92 19.33 -31.69
CA SER A 303 -19.27 18.07 -31.99
C SER A 303 -20.30 17.03 -31.60
N LYS A 304 -20.94 16.42 -32.60
CA LYS A 304 -21.81 15.26 -32.37
C LYS A 304 -21.07 14.30 -31.45
N ALA A 305 -21.62 14.04 -30.26
CA ALA A 305 -21.08 13.06 -29.33
C ALA A 305 -21.10 11.69 -30.05
N GLY A 306 -19.96 11.32 -30.63
CA GLY A 306 -19.74 9.94 -31.04
C GLY A 306 -19.82 9.07 -29.79
N LYS A 307 -20.28 7.82 -29.94
CA LYS A 307 -20.23 6.86 -28.84
C LYS A 307 -18.78 6.83 -28.32
N MET A 308 -18.61 6.95 -27.01
CA MET A 308 -17.30 6.84 -26.33
C MET A 308 -16.51 5.66 -26.91
N GLY A 309 -15.25 5.87 -27.28
CA GLY A 309 -14.45 4.81 -27.88
C GLY A 309 -14.89 4.38 -29.29
N LYS A 310 -15.73 5.16 -29.99
CA LYS A 310 -15.97 5.01 -31.43
C LYS A 310 -15.87 6.36 -32.13
N GLY A 311 -14.69 6.96 -32.06
CA GLY A 311 -14.28 7.91 -33.09
C GLY A 311 -13.69 7.13 -34.26
N GLY A 312 -14.38 7.15 -35.41
CA GLY A 312 -13.86 6.73 -36.71
C GLY A 312 -13.00 5.46 -36.75
N GLY A 313 -13.58 4.30 -36.45
CA GLY A 313 -12.88 3.01 -36.56
C GLY A 313 -13.50 1.90 -35.71
N LYS A 314 -13.02 0.66 -35.89
CA LYS A 314 -13.51 -0.53 -35.18
C LYS A 314 -13.03 -0.61 -33.71
N ASP A 315 -12.03 0.19 -33.32
CA ASP A 315 -11.31 0.08 -32.04
C ASP A 315 -11.34 1.39 -31.23
N GLY A 316 -11.80 1.31 -29.96
CA GLY A 316 -11.83 2.47 -29.07
C GLY A 316 -10.49 2.81 -28.43
N GLY A 317 -10.27 4.10 -28.14
CA GLY A 317 -9.12 4.61 -27.36
C GLY A 317 -8.80 6.08 -27.61
N TRP A 318 -7.68 6.55 -27.05
CA TRP A 318 -7.20 7.92 -27.20
C TRP A 318 -6.08 7.97 -28.24
N PRO A 319 -5.96 9.06 -29.03
CA PRO A 319 -4.96 9.18 -30.09
C PRO A 319 -3.51 8.99 -29.62
N GLU A 320 -3.17 9.54 -28.44
CA GLU A 320 -1.83 9.42 -27.85
C GLU A 320 -1.63 8.10 -27.07
N GLY A 321 -2.62 7.21 -27.13
CA GLY A 321 -2.54 5.94 -26.46
C GLY A 321 -1.59 4.95 -27.13
N MET A 322 -1.21 3.92 -26.38
CA MET A 322 -0.31 2.86 -26.84
C MET A 322 -0.98 1.49 -26.79
N ASP A 323 -0.64 0.61 -27.74
CA ASP A 323 -1.37 -0.65 -27.98
C ASP A 323 -1.31 -1.65 -26.81
N LYS A 324 -0.26 -1.59 -25.98
CA LYS A 324 -0.03 -2.56 -24.89
C LYS A 324 -0.66 -2.17 -23.55
N TYR A 325 -1.20 -0.98 -23.41
CA TYR A 325 -1.60 -0.45 -22.10
C TYR A 325 -3.08 -0.67 -21.80
N LYS A 326 -3.38 -0.75 -20.50
CA LYS A 326 -4.70 -0.98 -19.93
C LYS A 326 -5.10 0.20 -19.05
N ILE A 327 -6.40 0.45 -18.92
CA ILE A 327 -6.93 1.36 -17.91
C ILE A 327 -6.73 0.70 -16.54
N ARG A 328 -6.07 1.39 -15.62
CA ARG A 328 -5.77 0.92 -14.27
C ARG A 328 -6.40 1.88 -13.27
N PHE A 329 -7.01 1.33 -12.24
CA PHE A 329 -7.64 2.11 -11.20
C PHE A 329 -6.61 2.36 -10.09
N ILE A 330 -6.14 3.61 -9.97
CA ILE A 330 -5.10 3.97 -8.99
C ILE A 330 -5.76 4.54 -7.74
N ARG A 331 -5.64 3.83 -6.62
CA ARG A 331 -6.12 4.25 -5.30
C ARG A 331 -4.99 4.95 -4.53
N LEU A 332 -5.30 6.05 -3.87
CA LEU A 332 -4.35 6.76 -3.03
C LEU A 332 -4.42 6.32 -1.57
N GLU A 333 -3.29 5.86 -1.04
CA GLU A 333 -3.11 5.59 0.38
C GLU A 333 -2.88 6.90 1.13
N HIS A 334 -3.82 7.26 2.00
CA HIS A 334 -3.69 8.41 2.92
C HIS A 334 -3.33 8.01 4.35
N GLY A 335 -3.16 6.71 4.61
CA GLY A 335 -2.74 6.17 5.91
C GLY A 335 -3.79 6.22 7.02
N GLY A 336 -5.03 6.63 6.71
CA GLY A 336 -6.17 6.56 7.63
C GLY A 336 -6.73 5.14 7.73
N ALA A 337 -7.48 4.86 8.81
CA ALA A 337 -8.20 3.60 8.92
C ALA A 337 -9.26 3.50 7.79
N GLY A 338 -9.35 2.32 7.18
CA GLY A 338 -10.26 2.04 6.06
C GLY A 338 -10.11 2.99 4.87
N TRP A 339 -8.87 3.40 4.57
CA TRP A 339 -8.54 4.14 3.35
C TRP A 339 -8.88 3.39 2.05
N ASP A 340 -8.98 2.06 2.12
CA ASP A 340 -9.33 1.16 1.01
C ASP A 340 -10.79 0.67 1.05
N ASP A 341 -11.68 1.47 1.64
CA ASP A 341 -13.09 1.10 1.86
C ASP A 341 -13.72 0.42 0.64
N GLY A 342 -14.28 -0.78 0.82
CA GLY A 342 -14.92 -1.56 -0.24
C GLY A 342 -14.03 -2.06 -1.38
N MET A 343 -12.75 -1.70 -1.45
CA MET A 343 -11.92 -2.00 -2.62
C MET A 343 -11.54 -3.48 -2.69
N ASN A 344 -10.68 -3.96 -1.80
CA ASN A 344 -10.17 -5.34 -1.87
C ASN A 344 -11.22 -6.38 -1.43
N GLN A 345 -12.06 -6.04 -0.46
CA GLN A 345 -13.03 -6.96 0.15
C GLN A 345 -14.27 -7.16 -0.71
N THR A 346 -14.78 -6.08 -1.32
CA THR A 346 -16.05 -6.09 -2.07
C THR A 346 -15.89 -5.82 -3.56
N GLY A 347 -14.67 -5.47 -4.00
CA GLY A 347 -14.29 -5.34 -5.40
C GLY A 347 -14.72 -4.05 -6.06
N ALA A 348 -14.91 -2.95 -5.31
CA ALA A 348 -15.48 -1.70 -5.84
C ALA A 348 -14.73 -1.17 -7.08
N ASP A 349 -13.40 -1.12 -7.03
CA ASP A 349 -12.53 -0.70 -8.14
C ASP A 349 -12.66 -1.60 -9.38
N ILE A 350 -12.67 -2.93 -9.20
CA ILE A 350 -12.79 -3.92 -10.27
C ILE A 350 -14.19 -3.91 -10.88
N ASN A 351 -15.22 -3.80 -10.04
CA ASN A 351 -16.61 -3.71 -10.46
C ASN A 351 -16.83 -2.47 -11.32
N PHE A 352 -16.30 -1.34 -10.86
CA PHE A 352 -16.30 -0.11 -11.64
C PHE A 352 -15.55 -0.28 -12.97
N LEU A 353 -14.33 -0.83 -12.99
CA LEU A 353 -13.59 -1.06 -14.25
C LEU A 353 -14.36 -1.96 -15.22
N ARG A 354 -15.08 -2.97 -14.72
CA ARG A 354 -15.92 -3.84 -15.53
C ARG A 354 -17.13 -3.09 -16.10
N ALA A 355 -17.82 -2.30 -15.29
CA ALA A 355 -18.93 -1.45 -15.72
C ALA A 355 -18.46 -0.42 -16.78
N PHE A 356 -17.30 0.21 -16.53
CA PHE A 356 -16.65 1.10 -17.48
C PHE A 356 -16.39 0.39 -18.82
N SER A 357 -15.79 -0.81 -18.80
CA SER A 357 -15.55 -1.61 -20.01
C SER A 357 -16.83 -1.95 -20.75
N GLN A 358 -17.92 -2.25 -20.05
CA GLN A 358 -19.21 -2.59 -20.65
C GLN A 358 -19.88 -1.37 -21.29
N ALA A 359 -19.93 -0.24 -20.57
CA ALA A 359 -20.56 0.99 -21.05
C ALA A 359 -19.83 1.62 -22.24
N THR A 360 -18.50 1.52 -22.25
CA THR A 360 -17.65 2.18 -23.26
C THR A 360 -17.22 1.25 -24.40
N GLY A 361 -17.32 -0.07 -24.21
CA GLY A 361 -16.71 -1.06 -25.12
C GLY A 361 -15.19 -1.20 -24.97
N PHE A 362 -14.55 -0.53 -24.01
CA PHE A 362 -13.11 -0.62 -23.75
C PHE A 362 -12.70 -1.93 -23.11
N LYS A 363 -12.15 -2.87 -23.89
CA LYS A 363 -11.76 -4.20 -23.38
C LYS A 363 -10.42 -4.25 -22.63
N LYS A 364 -9.57 -3.25 -22.79
CA LYS A 364 -8.22 -3.20 -22.18
C LYS A 364 -8.27 -2.56 -20.78
N ILE A 365 -8.82 -3.30 -19.81
CA ILE A 365 -8.86 -2.91 -18.40
C ILE A 365 -7.94 -3.78 -17.54
N ALA A 366 -7.42 -3.23 -16.44
CA ALA A 366 -6.69 -3.97 -15.43
C ALA A 366 -7.62 -4.98 -14.73
N ARG A 367 -7.05 -6.08 -14.24
CA ARG A 367 -7.81 -7.12 -13.50
C ARG A 367 -7.98 -6.81 -12.02
N LYS A 368 -7.25 -5.82 -11.51
CA LYS A 368 -7.27 -5.34 -10.12
C LYS A 368 -6.91 -3.85 -10.06
N GLY A 369 -7.36 -3.15 -9.03
CA GLY A 369 -6.85 -1.82 -8.72
C GLY A 369 -5.47 -1.86 -8.10
N GLU A 370 -4.72 -0.79 -8.30
CA GLU A 370 -3.40 -0.57 -7.73
C GLU A 370 -3.52 0.38 -6.54
N SER A 371 -2.68 0.18 -5.53
CA SER A 371 -2.63 1.03 -4.36
C SER A 371 -1.31 1.76 -4.32
N HIS A 372 -1.34 3.09 -4.29
CA HIS A 372 -0.16 3.92 -4.26
C HIS A 372 -0.24 4.96 -3.16
N SER A 373 0.82 5.11 -2.37
CA SER A 373 0.96 6.29 -1.51
C SER A 373 1.06 7.56 -2.34
N ILE A 374 0.68 8.70 -1.74
CA ILE A 374 0.81 10.00 -2.40
C ILE A 374 2.26 10.25 -2.87
N SER A 375 3.25 9.85 -2.06
CA SER A 375 4.68 9.97 -2.39
C SER A 375 5.10 9.22 -3.67
N LEU A 376 4.40 8.14 -4.06
CA LEU A 376 4.69 7.42 -5.30
C LEU A 376 4.30 8.21 -6.54
N LEU A 377 3.39 9.19 -6.45
CA LEU A 377 3.01 10.03 -7.60
C LEU A 377 4.21 10.75 -8.21
N LYS A 378 5.19 11.16 -7.39
CA LYS A 378 6.42 11.82 -7.83
C LYS A 378 7.31 10.91 -8.69
N LYS A 379 7.17 9.59 -8.58
CA LYS A 379 8.01 8.62 -9.31
C LYS A 379 7.52 8.37 -10.73
N TYR A 380 6.29 8.78 -11.06
CA TYR A 380 5.81 8.65 -12.42
C TYR A 380 6.57 9.59 -13.36
N PRO A 381 6.89 9.16 -14.59
CA PRO A 381 7.46 10.05 -15.59
C PRO A 381 6.45 11.15 -15.96
N LYS A 382 6.97 12.33 -16.34
CA LYS A 382 6.16 13.50 -16.69
C LYS A 382 5.17 13.25 -17.84
N ASP A 383 5.46 12.30 -18.72
CA ASP A 383 4.61 11.94 -19.85
C ASP A 383 3.86 10.61 -19.65
N GLY A 384 3.94 10.02 -18.46
CA GLY A 384 3.37 8.70 -18.16
C GLY A 384 2.92 8.55 -16.72
N PHE A 385 2.10 9.49 -16.25
CA PHE A 385 1.44 9.49 -14.94
C PHE A 385 -0.07 9.18 -15.10
N PRO A 386 -0.77 8.71 -14.05
CA PRO A 386 -2.17 8.31 -14.18
C PRO A 386 -3.09 9.50 -14.46
N PRO A 387 -4.04 9.41 -15.43
CA PRO A 387 -5.00 10.48 -15.72
C PRO A 387 -5.88 10.87 -14.53
N PHE A 388 -6.22 9.88 -13.70
CA PHE A 388 -6.91 10.11 -12.44
C PHE A 388 -6.30 9.25 -11.34
N VAL A 389 -6.50 9.71 -10.11
CA VAL A 389 -6.30 8.93 -8.90
C VAL A 389 -7.54 9.05 -8.02
N TYR A 390 -7.86 7.98 -7.32
CA TYR A 390 -9.07 7.87 -6.52
C TYR A 390 -8.76 7.86 -5.02
N LEU A 391 -9.56 8.57 -4.23
CA LEU A 391 -9.38 8.72 -2.80
C LEU A 391 -10.73 8.57 -2.08
N THR A 392 -10.82 7.63 -1.15
CA THR A 392 -12.02 7.43 -0.31
C THR A 392 -11.59 7.08 1.13
N GLY A 393 -12.56 6.91 2.01
CA GLY A 393 -12.31 6.42 3.36
C GLY A 393 -13.54 6.36 4.25
N ASN A 394 -13.60 5.33 5.10
CA ASN A 394 -14.65 5.15 6.10
C ASN A 394 -14.29 5.72 7.49
N ASP A 395 -13.14 6.39 7.62
CA ASP A 395 -12.77 7.20 8.78
C ASP A 395 -11.84 8.36 8.38
N ARG A 396 -11.35 9.13 9.37
CA ARG A 396 -10.43 10.25 9.17
C ARG A 396 -9.17 9.82 8.41
N MET A 397 -8.72 10.66 7.48
CA MET A 397 -7.43 10.46 6.83
C MET A 397 -6.26 10.43 7.82
N GLY A 398 -5.22 9.68 7.46
CA GLY A 398 -3.96 9.67 8.18
C GLY A 398 -3.21 11.00 8.07
N ARG A 399 -2.06 11.09 8.75
CA ARG A 399 -1.22 12.29 8.68
C ARG A 399 -0.51 12.36 7.33
N VAL A 400 -1.03 13.18 6.42
CA VAL A 400 -0.38 13.50 5.14
C VAL A 400 0.77 14.48 5.39
N SER A 401 1.96 14.19 4.86
CA SER A 401 3.14 15.03 5.07
C SER A 401 3.12 16.29 4.19
N SER A 402 3.90 17.31 4.55
CA SER A 402 4.06 18.51 3.72
C SER A 402 4.69 18.21 2.35
N ALA A 403 5.51 17.15 2.26
CA ALA A 403 6.05 16.67 0.99
C ALA A 403 4.95 16.04 0.11
N ASP A 404 4.08 15.20 0.71
CA ASP A 404 2.95 14.60 0.00
C ASP A 404 1.96 15.65 -0.51
N ILE A 405 1.69 16.69 0.29
CA ILE A 405 0.84 17.82 -0.11
C ILE A 405 1.37 18.50 -1.39
N LYS A 406 2.69 18.76 -1.45
CA LYS A 406 3.34 19.32 -2.64
C LYS A 406 3.24 18.38 -3.84
N ILE A 407 3.49 17.09 -3.62
CA ILE A 407 3.43 16.07 -4.69
C ILE A 407 2.01 15.96 -5.26
N LEU A 408 0.98 15.96 -4.40
CA LEU A 408 -0.41 15.91 -4.83
C LEU A 408 -0.80 17.18 -5.60
N ARG A 409 -0.36 18.36 -5.14
CA ARG A 409 -0.55 19.63 -5.85
C ARG A 409 0.08 19.59 -7.24
N GLU A 410 1.34 19.15 -7.34
CA GLU A 410 2.07 19.03 -8.61
C GLU A 410 1.38 18.03 -9.56
N TYR A 411 0.96 16.87 -9.06
CA TYR A 411 0.23 15.87 -9.85
C TYR A 411 -1.05 16.46 -10.47
N CYS A 412 -1.87 17.14 -9.67
CA CYS A 412 -3.12 17.74 -10.12
C CYS A 412 -2.88 18.90 -11.12
N ILE A 413 -1.88 19.76 -10.87
CA ILE A 413 -1.56 20.87 -11.78
C ILE A 413 -1.02 20.35 -13.13
N ASN A 414 -0.18 19.32 -13.12
CA ASN A 414 0.48 18.78 -14.31
C ASN A 414 -0.41 17.92 -15.22
N GLY A 415 -1.72 17.90 -15.01
CA GLY A 415 -2.68 17.19 -15.88
C GLY A 415 -3.44 16.05 -15.20
N GLY A 416 -3.07 15.67 -13.97
CA GLY A 416 -3.78 14.67 -13.20
C GLY A 416 -5.12 15.19 -12.67
N MET A 417 -6.03 14.29 -12.33
CA MET A 417 -7.29 14.61 -11.67
C MET A 417 -7.45 13.77 -10.40
N LEU A 418 -7.69 14.43 -9.27
CA LEU A 418 -8.09 13.76 -8.03
C LEU A 418 -9.61 13.53 -8.07
N ILE A 419 -10.04 12.28 -7.98
CA ILE A 419 -11.45 11.93 -7.79
C ILE A 419 -11.58 11.43 -6.36
N ALA A 420 -12.51 11.99 -5.60
CA ALA A 420 -12.74 11.60 -4.23
C ALA A 420 -14.22 11.54 -3.87
N ASP A 421 -14.54 10.73 -2.89
CA ASP A 421 -15.85 10.69 -2.26
C ASP A 421 -15.70 10.43 -0.76
N ALA A 422 -16.76 10.61 0.02
CA ALA A 422 -16.73 10.36 1.45
C ALA A 422 -17.57 9.16 1.82
N GLY A 423 -16.94 8.11 2.35
CA GLY A 423 -17.62 7.01 3.05
C GLY A 423 -17.83 7.28 4.55
N HIS A 424 -17.40 8.43 5.06
CA HIS A 424 -17.64 8.83 6.45
C HIS A 424 -17.56 10.34 6.68
N ARG A 425 -18.20 10.83 7.75
CA ARG A 425 -18.19 12.24 8.14
C ARG A 425 -16.80 12.74 8.55
N ASN A 426 -16.04 11.92 9.25
CA ASN A 426 -14.66 12.27 9.61
C ASN A 426 -13.76 12.37 8.39
N PHE A 427 -13.96 11.50 7.40
CA PHE A 427 -13.26 11.56 6.13
C PHE A 427 -13.55 12.91 5.45
N HIS A 428 -14.83 13.29 5.33
CA HIS A 428 -15.25 14.58 4.76
C HIS A 428 -14.49 15.76 5.37
N HIS A 429 -14.50 15.90 6.71
CA HIS A 429 -13.80 17.01 7.37
C HIS A 429 -12.30 17.01 7.08
N SER A 430 -11.65 15.84 7.12
CA SER A 430 -10.22 15.73 6.82
C SER A 430 -9.89 16.02 5.36
N PHE A 431 -10.74 15.62 4.41
CA PHE A 431 -10.57 15.88 2.99
C PHE A 431 -10.62 17.38 2.69
N ILE A 432 -11.63 18.09 3.21
CA ILE A 432 -11.76 19.54 3.06
C ILE A 432 -10.50 20.25 3.62
N GLN A 433 -10.01 19.81 4.77
CA GLN A 433 -8.79 20.36 5.37
C GLN A 433 -7.54 20.08 4.51
N LEU A 434 -7.40 18.87 3.96
CA LEU A 434 -6.30 18.53 3.06
C LEU A 434 -6.34 19.40 1.80
N MET A 435 -7.51 19.54 1.16
CA MET A 435 -7.63 20.33 -0.07
C MET A 435 -7.28 21.80 0.13
N ARG A 436 -7.60 22.39 1.29
CA ARG A 436 -7.14 23.75 1.67
C ARG A 436 -5.62 23.85 1.82
N GLN A 437 -4.94 22.77 2.21
CA GLN A 437 -3.47 22.74 2.31
C GLN A 437 -2.82 22.50 0.95
N VAL A 438 -3.43 21.65 0.10
CA VAL A 438 -2.94 21.37 -1.26
C VAL A 438 -3.13 22.60 -2.16
N PHE A 439 -4.27 23.28 -2.03
CA PHE A 439 -4.63 24.48 -2.80
C PHE A 439 -5.11 25.63 -1.91
N PRO A 440 -4.23 26.30 -1.15
CA PRO A 440 -4.61 27.45 -0.33
C PRO A 440 -5.13 28.64 -1.15
N ASP A 441 -4.78 28.71 -2.43
CA ASP A 441 -5.17 29.76 -3.38
C ASP A 441 -6.43 29.42 -4.20
N LYS A 442 -7.04 28.24 -4.01
CA LYS A 442 -8.20 27.81 -4.79
C LYS A 442 -9.33 27.34 -3.90
N ALA A 443 -10.53 27.86 -4.16
CA ALA A 443 -11.72 27.41 -3.47
C ALA A 443 -12.18 26.06 -4.02
N LEU A 444 -12.61 25.19 -3.12
CA LEU A 444 -13.41 24.02 -3.45
C LEU A 444 -14.86 24.50 -3.59
N ILE A 445 -15.37 24.53 -4.82
CA ILE A 445 -16.65 25.14 -5.19
C ILE A 445 -17.67 24.10 -5.63
N ASP A 446 -18.96 24.41 -5.54
CA ASP A 446 -20.01 23.60 -6.15
C ASP A 446 -19.80 23.49 -7.67
N ILE A 447 -19.97 22.28 -8.19
CA ILE A 447 -19.97 22.04 -9.63
C ILE A 447 -21.39 22.34 -10.15
N PRO A 448 -21.55 23.27 -11.11
CA PRO A 448 -22.85 23.58 -11.70
C PRO A 448 -23.51 22.38 -12.39
N ASP A 449 -24.84 22.31 -12.36
CA ASP A 449 -25.60 21.18 -12.90
C ASP A 449 -25.51 21.07 -14.43
N ASP A 450 -25.18 22.17 -15.09
CA ASP A 450 -24.94 22.27 -16.52
C ASP A 450 -23.45 22.08 -16.90
N ASP A 451 -22.57 21.72 -15.97
CA ASP A 451 -21.15 21.49 -16.27
C ASP A 451 -20.96 20.24 -17.16
N MET A 452 -19.92 20.25 -18.00
CA MET A 452 -19.66 19.15 -18.94
C MET A 452 -19.44 17.79 -18.25
N LEU A 453 -19.00 17.79 -16.98
CA LEU A 453 -18.90 16.56 -16.17
C LEU A 453 -20.24 15.81 -16.04
N TYR A 454 -21.35 16.52 -16.17
CA TYR A 454 -22.71 15.99 -16.07
C TYR A 454 -23.37 15.81 -17.43
N GLN A 455 -22.76 16.28 -18.52
CA GLN A 455 -23.34 16.19 -19.85
C GLN A 455 -22.81 14.99 -20.65
N LEU A 456 -21.56 14.60 -20.40
CA LEU A 456 -20.87 13.61 -21.22
C LEU A 456 -20.07 12.61 -20.39
N PRO A 457 -20.05 11.33 -20.82
CA PRO A 457 -20.87 10.70 -21.86
C PRO A 457 -22.33 10.44 -21.46
N ASN A 458 -22.62 10.37 -20.16
CA ASN A 458 -23.97 10.15 -19.64
C ASN A 458 -24.55 11.47 -19.17
N GLY A 459 -25.82 11.73 -19.48
CA GLY A 459 -26.50 12.97 -19.10
C GLY A 459 -27.06 12.92 -17.68
N PHE A 460 -26.80 13.96 -16.91
CA PHE A 460 -27.29 14.22 -15.57
C PHE A 460 -27.90 15.63 -15.53
N PRO A 461 -29.17 15.79 -15.96
CA PRO A 461 -29.78 17.12 -16.11
C PRO A 461 -29.92 17.90 -14.80
N GLU A 462 -29.90 17.20 -13.66
CA GLU A 462 -29.96 17.77 -12.30
C GLU A 462 -28.60 17.73 -11.59
N GLY A 463 -27.50 17.55 -12.34
CA GLY A 463 -26.16 17.43 -11.79
C GLY A 463 -25.88 16.09 -11.10
N ALA A 464 -24.85 16.06 -10.25
CA ALA A 464 -24.46 14.83 -9.56
C ALA A 464 -25.61 14.27 -8.68
N PRO A 465 -25.94 12.97 -8.79
CA PRO A 465 -26.90 12.32 -7.91
C PRO A 465 -26.48 12.43 -6.44
N ALA A 466 -27.46 12.56 -5.55
CA ALA A 466 -27.19 12.57 -4.12
C ALA A 466 -26.97 11.14 -3.59
N PHE A 467 -25.73 10.81 -3.22
CA PHE A 467 -25.37 9.56 -2.52
C PHE A 467 -25.55 9.68 -0.99
N TRP A 468 -25.26 8.60 -0.25
CA TRP A 468 -25.34 8.57 1.21
C TRP A 468 -24.48 9.68 1.82
N HIS A 469 -25.13 10.64 2.48
CA HIS A 469 -24.54 11.94 2.76
C HIS A 469 -23.72 11.93 4.05
N HIS A 470 -22.48 12.41 3.96
CA HIS A 470 -21.62 12.60 5.13
C HIS A 470 -21.24 14.07 5.37
N GLY A 471 -21.15 14.85 4.29
CA GLY A 471 -20.83 16.28 4.35
C GLY A 471 -21.70 17.18 3.48
N GLY A 472 -22.62 16.62 2.69
CA GLY A 472 -23.44 17.38 1.75
C GLY A 472 -24.02 16.48 0.66
N ARG A 473 -24.76 17.10 -0.26
CA ARG A 473 -25.46 16.42 -1.38
C ARG A 473 -25.01 16.88 -2.76
N ARG A 474 -24.22 17.96 -2.83
CA ARG A 474 -23.72 18.57 -4.06
C ARG A 474 -22.26 18.19 -4.22
N ALA A 475 -21.86 17.78 -5.43
CA ALA A 475 -20.46 17.53 -5.70
C ALA A 475 -19.70 18.85 -5.80
N LEU A 476 -18.48 18.83 -5.27
CA LEU A 476 -17.56 19.95 -5.23
C LEU A 476 -16.37 19.70 -6.16
N GLY A 477 -15.71 20.77 -6.60
CA GLY A 477 -14.52 20.66 -7.44
C GLY A 477 -13.57 21.83 -7.30
N ILE A 478 -12.36 21.66 -7.84
CA ILE A 478 -11.36 22.73 -7.98
C ILE A 478 -11.01 22.88 -9.45
N LYS A 479 -11.08 24.11 -9.97
CA LYS A 479 -10.61 24.45 -11.33
C LYS A 479 -9.19 25.00 -11.32
N HIS A 480 -8.42 24.64 -12.34
CA HIS A 480 -7.16 25.28 -12.71
C HIS A 480 -7.10 25.38 -14.23
N ASP A 481 -6.89 26.59 -14.74
CA ASP A 481 -6.77 26.90 -16.17
C ASP A 481 -7.95 26.36 -17.00
N GLY A 482 -9.17 26.52 -16.46
CA GLY A 482 -10.41 26.08 -17.10
C GLY A 482 -10.72 24.59 -16.97
N ARG A 483 -9.85 23.80 -16.32
CA ARG A 483 -9.99 22.35 -16.12
C ARG A 483 -10.30 22.00 -14.66
N TRP A 484 -11.19 21.04 -14.43
CA TRP A 484 -11.35 20.40 -13.13
C TRP A 484 -10.14 19.52 -12.79
N ILE A 485 -9.42 19.88 -11.73
CA ILE A 485 -8.25 19.14 -11.23
C ILE A 485 -8.57 18.28 -10.02
N ALA A 486 -9.70 18.54 -9.38
CA ALA A 486 -10.27 17.73 -8.32
C ALA A 486 -11.80 17.68 -8.47
N PHE A 487 -12.36 16.50 -8.28
CA PHE A 487 -13.78 16.25 -8.09
C PHE A 487 -13.97 15.58 -6.73
N TYR A 488 -14.95 16.03 -5.96
CA TYR A 488 -15.25 15.49 -4.65
C TYR A 488 -16.75 15.36 -4.43
N HIS A 489 -17.22 14.15 -4.11
CA HIS A 489 -18.59 13.93 -3.69
C HIS A 489 -18.68 13.82 -2.14
N PRO A 490 -19.42 14.69 -1.43
CA PRO A 490 -19.56 14.64 0.03
C PRO A 490 -20.39 13.46 0.57
N GLY A 491 -20.86 12.59 -0.30
CA GLY A 491 -21.53 11.33 0.02
C GLY A 491 -20.89 10.14 -0.68
N ASP A 492 -21.20 8.95 -0.21
CA ASP A 492 -20.51 7.70 -0.54
C ASP A 492 -20.93 7.16 -1.91
N MET A 493 -20.18 7.54 -2.94
CA MET A 493 -20.34 7.03 -4.31
C MET A 493 -19.72 5.64 -4.44
N ASN A 494 -18.66 5.36 -3.69
CA ASN A 494 -17.93 4.11 -3.65
C ASN A 494 -18.82 2.95 -3.19
N ASP A 495 -19.72 3.18 -2.25
CA ASP A 495 -20.65 2.15 -1.75
C ASP A 495 -21.48 1.53 -2.88
N ALA A 496 -21.90 2.36 -3.83
CA ALA A 496 -22.64 1.94 -5.02
C ALA A 496 -21.79 1.12 -6.01
N TRP A 497 -20.46 1.13 -5.89
CA TRP A 497 -19.56 0.29 -6.70
C TRP A 497 -19.27 -1.08 -6.06
N LYS A 498 -19.55 -1.25 -4.77
CA LYS A 498 -19.37 -2.52 -4.04
C LYS A 498 -20.31 -3.59 -4.58
N SER A 499 -19.93 -4.86 -4.43
CA SER A 499 -20.76 -6.00 -4.85
C SER A 499 -22.12 -5.97 -4.13
N GLN A 500 -23.20 -6.38 -4.80
CA GLN A 500 -24.59 -6.24 -4.30
C GLN A 500 -24.82 -6.82 -2.89
N ASN A 501 -24.11 -7.89 -2.51
CA ASN A 501 -24.27 -8.48 -1.17
C ASN A 501 -23.65 -7.66 -0.03
N TYR A 502 -23.04 -6.51 -0.33
CA TYR A 502 -22.34 -5.64 0.63
C TYR A 502 -22.93 -4.22 0.69
N THR A 503 -23.98 -3.93 -0.07
CA THR A 503 -24.61 -2.60 -0.11
C THR A 503 -26.11 -2.74 -0.38
N ASP A 504 -26.90 -1.91 0.30
CA ASP A 504 -28.35 -1.83 0.12
C ASP A 504 -28.75 -0.76 -0.92
N VAL A 505 -27.78 -0.26 -1.69
CA VAL A 505 -28.00 0.73 -2.75
C VAL A 505 -28.90 0.15 -3.85
N SER A 506 -29.91 0.92 -4.26
CA SER A 506 -30.85 0.53 -5.30
C SER A 506 -30.17 0.38 -6.67
N PRO A 507 -30.72 -0.43 -7.60
CA PRO A 507 -30.18 -0.55 -8.96
C PRO A 507 -30.04 0.78 -9.68
N GLU A 508 -31.01 1.69 -9.53
CA GLU A 508 -31.00 3.02 -10.15
C GLU A 508 -29.85 3.88 -9.62
N MET A 509 -29.63 3.84 -8.30
CA MET A 509 -28.54 4.59 -7.66
C MET A 509 -27.17 4.00 -8.01
N ARG A 510 -27.09 2.67 -8.15
CA ARG A 510 -25.90 1.97 -8.65
C ARG A 510 -25.57 2.40 -10.08
N ASP A 511 -26.54 2.41 -10.98
CA ASP A 511 -26.36 2.85 -12.36
C ASP A 511 -25.95 4.32 -12.42
N ALA A 512 -26.56 5.17 -11.58
CA ALA A 512 -26.21 6.58 -11.48
C ALA A 512 -24.75 6.79 -11.01
N ALA A 513 -24.31 6.06 -9.98
CA ALA A 513 -22.93 6.11 -9.50
C ALA A 513 -21.91 5.59 -10.53
N MET A 514 -22.24 4.50 -11.23
CA MET A 514 -21.39 3.96 -12.29
C MET A 514 -21.28 4.95 -13.44
N ASN A 515 -22.40 5.51 -13.90
CA ASN A 515 -22.43 6.47 -14.99
C ASN A 515 -21.71 7.79 -14.64
N LEU A 516 -21.83 8.26 -13.40
CA LEU A 516 -21.09 9.43 -12.94
C LEU A 516 -19.59 9.14 -12.93
N GLY A 517 -19.15 8.02 -12.36
CA GLY A 517 -17.74 7.63 -12.38
C GLY A 517 -17.18 7.48 -13.80
N ILE A 518 -17.98 6.97 -14.73
CA ILE A 518 -17.64 6.90 -16.16
C ILE A 518 -17.42 8.31 -16.74
N ASN A 519 -18.28 9.29 -16.42
CA ASN A 519 -18.08 10.69 -16.83
C ASN A 519 -16.78 11.29 -16.29
N LEU A 520 -16.50 11.09 -15.00
CA LEU A 520 -15.29 11.63 -14.38
C LEU A 520 -14.02 11.08 -15.01
N ILE A 521 -13.98 9.77 -15.28
CA ILE A 521 -12.82 9.13 -15.93
C ILE A 521 -12.73 9.51 -17.40
N TYR A 522 -13.85 9.59 -18.12
CA TYR A 522 -13.84 10.06 -19.49
C TYR A 522 -13.26 11.47 -19.60
N TYR A 523 -13.69 12.36 -18.72
CA TYR A 523 -13.16 13.71 -18.60
C TYR A 523 -11.66 13.69 -18.26
N SER A 524 -11.25 12.96 -17.23
CA SER A 524 -9.85 12.94 -16.77
C SER A 524 -8.89 12.46 -17.87
N PHE A 525 -9.27 11.42 -18.62
CA PHE A 525 -8.46 10.91 -19.73
C PHE A 525 -8.40 11.88 -20.91
N THR A 526 -9.52 12.54 -21.24
CA THR A 526 -9.55 13.52 -22.34
C THR A 526 -8.63 14.70 -22.03
N GLN A 527 -8.66 15.19 -20.80
CA GLN A 527 -7.79 16.27 -20.35
C GLN A 527 -6.32 15.86 -20.25
N TRP A 528 -6.07 14.64 -19.76
CA TRP A 528 -4.72 14.08 -19.72
C TRP A 528 -4.12 13.99 -21.12
N ASN A 529 -4.88 13.48 -22.10
CA ASN A 529 -4.45 13.37 -23.49
C ASN A 529 -4.08 14.76 -24.07
N ASP A 530 -4.90 15.79 -23.85
CA ASP A 530 -4.60 17.16 -24.28
C ASP A 530 -3.32 17.70 -23.62
N THR A 531 -3.14 17.44 -22.32
CA THR A 531 -1.95 17.86 -21.57
C THR A 531 -0.68 17.21 -22.12
N ILE A 532 -0.71 15.90 -22.37
CA ILE A 532 0.42 15.17 -22.96
C ILE A 532 0.68 15.62 -24.40
N SER A 533 -0.35 15.83 -25.22
CA SER A 533 -0.19 16.37 -26.57
C SER A 533 0.49 17.74 -26.56
N LYS A 534 0.18 18.60 -25.58
CA LYS A 534 0.83 19.91 -25.40
C LYS A 534 2.28 19.80 -24.93
N LEU A 535 2.61 18.81 -24.08
CA LEU A 535 3.98 18.58 -23.61
C LEU A 535 4.92 18.02 -24.70
N LYS A 536 4.37 17.34 -25.72
CA LYS A 536 5.13 16.77 -26.84
C LYS A 536 5.39 17.78 -27.98
N LYS A 537 4.60 18.85 -28.06
CA LYS A 537 4.79 19.96 -29.00
C LYS A 537 5.76 20.97 -28.40
#